data_AF-A0A193LH56-F1
#
_entry.id   AF-A0A193LH56-F1
#
_cell.length_a   1.000
_cell.length_b   1.000
_cell.length_c   1.000
_cell.angle_alpha   90.00
_cell.angle_beta   90.00
_cell.angle_gamma   90.00
#
_symmetry.space_group_name_H-M   'P 1'
#
loop_
_entity.id
_entity.type
_entity.pdbx_description
1 polymer ?
#
loop_
_entity_poly.entity_id
_entity_poly.type
_entity_poly.pdbx_seq_one_letter_code
_entity_poly.pdbx_strand_id
1 'polypeptide(L)'
;MRSIKTVHKQEGAALVVGLILLVVVTVLAISGMNTATTELAMARNDQNYENAFQAAETGLEQALAQGRFDTLNVVTFDINVINNDTVSSEIRFEDSTMVPDRAFSLGVGSGIAAYHFNATAVAESRRDGANVTDRDAAATHTQAFYVVGPEAPTL
;
A
#
# COMPACT_ATOMS: atom_id res chain seq x y z
N MET A 1 -15.58 -69.08 -45.24
CA MET A 1 -14.16 -68.73 -44.97
C MET A 1 -14.11 -67.27 -44.58
N ARG A 2 -13.72 -66.94 -43.34
CA ARG A 2 -13.75 -65.57 -42.80
C ARG A 2 -12.31 -65.04 -42.76
N SER A 3 -12.01 -64.06 -43.62
CA SER A 3 -10.69 -63.44 -43.71
C SER A 3 -10.45 -62.56 -42.48
N ILE A 4 -9.38 -62.86 -41.73
CA ILE A 4 -8.93 -62.08 -40.58
C ILE A 4 -8.00 -60.99 -41.12
N LYS A 5 -8.40 -59.72 -40.98
CA LYS A 5 -7.58 -58.57 -41.34
C LYS A 5 -6.35 -58.50 -40.44
N THR A 6 -5.18 -58.34 -41.05
CA THR A 6 -3.90 -58.10 -40.36
C THR A 6 -3.89 -56.70 -39.75
N VAL A 7 -3.61 -56.63 -38.44
CA VAL A 7 -3.35 -55.36 -37.74
C VAL A 7 -1.92 -54.95 -38.06
N HIS A 8 -1.75 -53.82 -38.75
CA HIS A 8 -0.43 -53.23 -39.00
C HIS A 8 0.21 -52.82 -37.67
N LYS A 9 1.37 -53.41 -37.35
CA LYS A 9 2.20 -53.10 -36.17
C LYS A 9 2.83 -51.71 -36.31
N GLN A 10 2.30 -50.71 -35.60
CA GLN A 10 2.91 -49.38 -35.47
C GLN A 10 4.02 -49.36 -34.39
N GLU A 11 5.04 -50.20 -34.54
CA GLU A 11 6.05 -50.49 -33.49
C GLU A 11 7.05 -49.34 -33.17
N GLY A 12 6.77 -48.09 -33.54
CA GLY A 12 7.64 -46.96 -33.17
C GLY A 12 6.97 -45.59 -33.15
N ALA A 13 5.96 -45.36 -34.00
CA ALA A 13 5.27 -44.07 -34.08
C ALA A 13 4.54 -43.71 -32.77
N ALA A 14 3.94 -44.70 -32.08
CA ALA A 14 3.26 -44.47 -30.81
C ALA A 14 4.20 -44.00 -29.70
N LEU A 15 5.44 -44.51 -29.66
CA LEU A 15 6.45 -44.10 -28.69
C LEU A 15 6.89 -42.65 -28.93
N VAL A 16 7.17 -42.30 -30.19
CA VAL A 16 7.59 -40.93 -30.57
C VAL A 16 6.50 -39.91 -30.28
N VAL A 17 5.25 -40.22 -30.65
CA VAL A 17 4.10 -39.36 -30.35
C VAL A 17 3.89 -39.24 -28.84
N GLY A 18 4.02 -40.33 -28.09
CA GLY A 18 3.95 -40.31 -26.62
C GLY A 18 5.01 -39.41 -25.98
N LEU A 19 6.26 -39.47 -26.46
CA LEU A 19 7.34 -38.60 -25.99
C LEU A 19 7.10 -37.12 -26.34
N ILE A 20 6.62 -36.81 -27.55
CA ILE A 20 6.27 -35.44 -27.94
C ILE A 20 5.15 -34.90 -27.05
N LEU A 21 4.09 -35.69 -26.83
CA LEU A 21 2.98 -35.28 -25.97
C LEU A 21 3.43 -35.09 -24.52
N LEU A 22 4.29 -35.97 -24.00
CA LEU A 22 4.87 -35.81 -22.65
C LEU A 22 5.64 -34.49 -22.52
N VAL A 23 6.47 -34.15 -23.51
CA VAL A 23 7.23 -32.90 -23.56
C VAL A 23 6.29 -31.69 -23.62
N VAL A 24 5.27 -31.73 -24.48
CA VAL A 24 4.30 -30.63 -24.59
C VAL A 24 3.58 -30.40 -23.26
N VAL A 25 3.09 -31.46 -22.62
CA VAL A 25 2.40 -31.36 -21.33
C VAL A 25 3.33 -30.87 -20.22
N THR A 26 4.59 -31.31 -20.19
CA THR A 26 5.56 -30.82 -19.20
C THR A 26 5.87 -29.34 -19.40
N VAL A 27 6.05 -28.87 -20.63
CA VAL A 27 6.26 -27.44 -20.91
C VAL A 27 5.05 -26.61 -20.51
N LEU A 28 3.83 -27.07 -20.82
CA LEU A 28 2.60 -26.38 -20.39
C LEU A 28 2.47 -26.33 -18.87
N ALA A 29 2.76 -27.44 -18.19
CA ALA A 29 2.73 -27.50 -16.73
C ALA A 29 3.75 -26.54 -16.09
N ILE A 30 5.00 -26.53 -16.59
CA ILE A 30 6.05 -25.61 -16.11
C ILE A 30 5.67 -24.16 -16.39
N SER A 31 5.14 -23.85 -17.57
CA SER A 31 4.68 -22.52 -17.93
C SER A 31 3.57 -22.03 -16.98
N GLY A 32 2.62 -22.90 -16.64
CA GLY A 32 1.56 -22.61 -15.67
C GLY A 32 2.13 -22.32 -14.27
N MET A 33 3.05 -23.16 -13.79
CA MET A 33 3.71 -22.96 -12.50
C MET A 33 4.50 -21.65 -12.43
N ASN A 34 5.24 -21.29 -13.50
CA ASN A 34 6.00 -20.04 -13.56
C ASN A 34 5.10 -18.80 -13.56
N THR A 35 3.91 -18.90 -14.15
CA THR A 35 2.92 -17.82 -14.10
C THR A 35 2.38 -17.67 -12.67
N ALA A 36 1.99 -18.77 -12.04
CA ALA A 36 1.48 -18.78 -10.67
C ALA A 36 2.50 -18.26 -9.64
N THR A 37 3.79 -18.57 -9.79
CA THR A 37 4.84 -18.05 -8.90
C THR A 37 5.01 -16.53 -9.04
N THR A 38 4.85 -16.00 -10.25
CA THR A 38 4.92 -14.56 -10.51
C THR A 38 3.69 -13.84 -9.93
N GLU A 39 2.50 -14.38 -10.15
CA GLU A 39 1.26 -13.86 -9.56
C GLU A 39 1.31 -13.86 -8.03
N LEU A 40 1.85 -14.92 -7.43
CA LEU A 40 2.04 -14.99 -5.98
C LEU A 40 3.04 -13.93 -5.48
N ALA A 41 4.12 -13.67 -6.24
CA ALA A 41 5.08 -12.63 -5.88
C ALA A 41 4.46 -11.23 -5.94
N MET A 42 3.64 -10.94 -6.96
CA MET A 42 2.90 -9.69 -7.06
C MET A 42 1.88 -9.56 -5.91
N ALA A 43 1.07 -10.59 -5.66
CA ALA A 43 0.10 -10.59 -4.57
C ALA A 43 0.75 -10.36 -3.20
N ARG A 44 1.95 -10.91 -2.97
CA ARG A 44 2.73 -10.65 -1.75
C ARG A 44 3.21 -9.21 -1.66
N ASN A 45 3.69 -8.64 -2.77
CA ASN A 45 4.12 -7.24 -2.79
C ASN A 45 2.94 -6.30 -2.51
N ASP A 46 1.79 -6.55 -3.13
CA ASP A 46 0.57 -5.77 -2.94
C ASP A 46 0.08 -5.86 -1.48
N GLN A 47 0.08 -7.07 -0.90
CA GLN A 47 -0.28 -7.25 0.51
C GLN A 47 0.67 -6.50 1.46
N ASN A 48 1.97 -6.52 1.18
CA ASN A 48 2.95 -5.82 2.01
C ASN A 48 2.78 -4.29 1.93
N TYR A 49 2.51 -3.76 0.73
CA TYR A 49 2.21 -2.35 0.55
C TYR A 49 0.92 -1.95 1.28
N GLU A 50 -0.14 -2.75 1.14
CA GLU A 50 -1.43 -2.49 1.80
C GLU A 50 -1.30 -2.51 3.32
N ASN A 51 -0.53 -3.46 3.88
CA ASN A 51 -0.24 -3.50 5.31
C ASN A 51 0.50 -2.24 5.78
N ALA A 52 1.50 -1.77 5.02
CA ALA A 52 2.20 -0.53 5.32
C ALA A 52 1.23 0.68 5.23
N PHE A 53 0.36 0.72 4.22
CA PHE A 53 -0.61 1.79 4.07
C PHE A 53 -1.60 1.85 5.24
N GLN A 54 -2.13 0.71 5.67
CA GLN A 54 -3.01 0.62 6.84
C GLN A 54 -2.29 1.02 8.14
N ALA A 55 -1.01 0.67 8.28
CA ALA A 55 -0.20 1.11 9.41
C ALA A 55 0.01 2.64 9.39
N ALA A 56 0.29 3.23 8.23
CA ALA A 56 0.40 4.69 8.07
C ALA A 56 -0.91 5.38 8.43
N GLU A 57 -2.05 4.85 7.99
CA GLU A 57 -3.36 5.42 8.33
C GLU A 57 -3.65 5.35 9.82
N THR A 58 -3.38 4.21 10.44
CA THR A 58 -3.54 4.06 11.90
C THR A 58 -2.65 5.05 12.66
N GLY A 59 -1.41 5.26 12.22
CA GLY A 59 -0.51 6.25 12.82
C GLY A 59 -1.00 7.68 12.64
N LEU A 60 -1.52 8.00 11.45
CA LEU A 60 -2.09 9.29 11.13
C LEU A 60 -3.33 9.60 11.98
N GLU A 61 -4.26 8.65 12.09
CA GLU A 61 -5.44 8.76 12.94
C GLU A 61 -5.06 8.98 14.41
N GLN A 62 -4.04 8.26 14.90
CA GLN A 62 -3.54 8.47 16.26
C GLN A 62 -2.92 9.85 16.44
N ALA A 63 -2.15 10.35 15.47
CA ALA A 63 -1.58 11.70 15.51
C ALA A 63 -2.68 12.78 15.53
N LEU A 64 -3.70 12.63 14.68
CA LEU A 64 -4.86 13.53 14.65
C LEU A 64 -5.67 13.48 15.95
N ALA A 65 -5.83 12.29 16.55
CA ALA A 65 -6.56 12.11 17.80
C ALA A 65 -5.89 12.81 19.00
N GLN A 66 -4.59 13.13 18.93
CA GLN A 66 -3.94 13.94 19.97
C GLN A 66 -4.40 15.40 19.97
N GLY A 67 -4.96 15.90 18.85
CA GLY A 67 -5.41 17.28 18.73
C GLY A 67 -4.30 18.32 18.88
N ARG A 68 -3.03 17.93 18.67
CA ARG A 68 -1.87 18.81 18.80
C ARG A 68 -1.56 19.42 17.44
N PHE A 69 -1.94 20.67 17.24
CA PHE A 69 -1.70 21.42 16.01
C PHE A 69 -0.96 22.71 16.33
N ASP A 70 0.09 23.02 15.58
CA ASP A 70 0.91 24.22 15.74
C ASP A 70 1.07 24.90 14.37
N THR A 71 0.96 26.22 14.34
CA THR A 71 1.11 27.04 13.13
C THR A 71 2.56 27.47 12.89
N LEU A 72 3.43 27.32 13.89
CA LEU A 72 4.84 27.73 13.86
C LEU A 72 5.78 26.55 13.69
N ASN A 73 5.39 25.36 14.17
CA ASN A 73 6.23 24.17 14.17
C ASN A 73 5.52 22.97 13.52
N VAL A 74 6.30 22.09 12.91
CA VAL A 74 5.81 20.77 12.49
C VAL A 74 5.63 19.91 13.74
N VAL A 75 4.45 19.32 13.88
CA VAL A 75 4.15 18.38 14.97
C VAL A 75 4.43 16.97 14.47
N THR A 76 5.38 16.26 15.10
CA THR A 76 5.74 14.89 14.74
C THR A 76 5.29 13.90 15.79
N PHE A 77 4.85 12.72 15.34
CA PHE A 77 4.46 11.58 16.15
C PHE A 77 5.01 10.30 15.55
N ASP A 78 5.96 9.68 16.26
CA ASP A 78 6.63 8.45 15.82
C ASP A 78 6.21 7.26 16.69
N ILE A 79 5.78 6.18 16.03
CA ILE A 79 5.43 4.90 16.64
C ILE A 79 6.43 3.85 16.16
N ASN A 80 7.02 3.11 17.08
CA ASN A 80 7.71 1.87 16.75
C ASN A 80 6.73 0.73 17.02
N VAL A 81 6.24 0.07 15.95
CA VAL A 81 5.27 -1.03 16.05
C VAL A 81 6.00 -2.31 16.46
N ILE A 82 7.17 -2.58 15.86
CA ILE A 82 8.16 -3.63 16.17
C ILE A 82 9.56 -3.08 15.84
N ASN A 83 10.66 -3.70 16.28
CA ASN A 83 12.06 -3.25 16.09
C ASN A 83 12.43 -2.72 14.67
N ASN A 84 11.73 -3.18 13.63
CA ASN A 84 12.01 -2.87 12.24
C ASN A 84 10.82 -2.24 11.50
N ASP A 85 9.67 -2.07 12.17
CA ASP A 85 8.45 -1.49 11.63
C ASP A 85 8.16 -0.18 12.34
N THR A 86 8.29 0.93 11.61
CA THR A 86 8.11 2.28 12.13
C THR A 86 6.96 2.98 11.40
N VAL A 87 6.24 3.82 12.13
CA VAL A 87 5.26 4.74 11.56
C VAL A 87 5.58 6.13 12.07
N SER A 88 5.95 7.02 11.16
CA SER A 88 6.22 8.43 11.44
C SER A 88 5.10 9.27 10.88
N SER A 89 4.47 10.09 11.71
CA SER A 89 3.39 11.00 11.30
C SER A 89 3.81 12.43 11.56
N GLU A 90 3.62 13.32 10.60
CA GLU A 90 3.83 14.75 10.74
C GLU A 90 2.57 15.54 10.41
N ILE A 91 2.33 16.62 11.14
CA ILE A 91 1.29 17.59 10.86
C ILE A 91 1.96 18.94 10.65
N ARG A 92 1.77 19.49 9.46
CA ARG A 92 2.37 20.75 9.01
C ARG A 92 1.28 21.78 8.74
N PHE A 93 1.47 22.97 9.26
CA PHE A 93 0.67 24.13 8.88
C PHE A 93 1.09 24.62 7.49
N GLU A 94 0.09 24.86 6.64
CA GLU A 94 0.30 25.35 5.27
C GLU A 94 0.00 26.85 5.18
N ASP A 95 -1.25 27.23 5.44
CA ASP A 95 -1.71 28.62 5.35
C ASP A 95 -3.03 28.82 6.12
N SER A 96 -3.44 30.08 6.28
CA SER A 96 -4.72 30.48 6.82
C SER A 96 -5.56 31.21 5.78
N THR A 97 -6.86 30.92 5.73
CA THR A 97 -7.80 31.65 4.87
C THR A 97 -8.97 32.21 5.67
N MET A 98 -9.65 33.18 5.07
CA MET A 98 -10.87 33.74 5.65
C MET A 98 -12.02 32.73 5.57
N VAL A 99 -12.87 32.69 6.61
CA VAL A 99 -14.06 31.82 6.63
C VAL A 99 -15.26 32.56 6.04
N PRO A 100 -16.02 31.98 5.10
CA PRO A 100 -17.21 32.61 4.52
C PRO A 100 -18.33 32.88 5.55
N ASP A 101 -19.07 33.98 5.32
CA ASP A 101 -20.07 34.63 6.21
C ASP A 101 -21.29 33.78 6.62
N ARG A 102 -21.38 32.54 6.14
CA ARG A 102 -22.52 31.63 6.41
C ARG A 102 -22.27 30.72 7.63
N ALA A 103 -21.12 30.86 8.30
CA ALA A 103 -20.85 30.23 9.58
C ALA A 103 -21.56 31.01 10.72
N PHE A 104 -22.40 30.31 11.49
CA PHE A 104 -23.23 30.88 12.54
C PHE A 104 -22.40 31.59 13.64
N SER A 105 -22.32 32.92 13.59
CA SER A 105 -22.43 33.89 14.71
C SER A 105 -21.56 35.13 14.54
N LEU A 106 -20.54 35.11 13.68
CA LEU A 106 -19.54 36.16 13.56
C LEU A 106 -19.08 36.21 12.11
N GLY A 107 -19.41 37.29 11.41
CA GLY A 107 -19.26 37.36 9.96
C GLY A 107 -17.82 37.36 9.44
N VAL A 108 -17.64 37.52 8.13
CA VAL A 108 -16.31 37.72 7.51
C VAL A 108 -15.58 38.91 8.15
N GLY A 109 -14.31 38.72 8.52
CA GLY A 109 -13.51 39.76 9.18
C GLY A 109 -13.86 40.01 10.65
N SER A 110 -14.59 39.09 11.29
CA SER A 110 -14.98 39.20 12.71
C SER A 110 -13.96 38.59 13.69
N GLY A 111 -12.70 38.39 13.28
CA GLY A 111 -11.71 37.80 14.17
C GLY A 111 -11.55 36.28 14.05
N ILE A 112 -11.91 35.65 12.92
CA ILE A 112 -11.90 34.19 12.73
C ILE A 112 -11.20 33.82 11.42
N ALA A 113 -10.33 32.80 11.47
CA ALA A 113 -9.63 32.25 10.32
C ALA A 113 -9.74 30.71 10.28
N ALA A 114 -9.64 30.13 9.07
CA ALA A 114 -9.45 28.71 8.86
C ALA A 114 -7.96 28.43 8.68
N TYR A 115 -7.39 27.62 9.56
CA TYR A 115 -5.99 27.18 9.50
C TYR A 115 -5.93 25.83 8.80
N HIS A 116 -5.15 25.75 7.71
CA HIS A 116 -5.01 24.55 6.89
C HIS A 116 -3.78 23.78 7.32
N PHE A 117 -3.95 22.46 7.44
CA PHE A 117 -2.90 21.55 7.83
C PHE A 117 -2.85 20.38 6.86
N ASN A 118 -1.62 19.96 6.54
CA ASN A 118 -1.34 18.69 5.89
C ASN A 118 -0.82 17.72 6.96
N ALA A 119 -1.51 16.60 7.12
CA ALA A 119 -1.08 15.50 7.96
C ALA A 119 -0.54 14.38 7.06
N THR A 120 0.72 14.03 7.21
CA THR A 120 1.41 13.01 6.42
C THR A 120 1.93 11.93 7.34
N ALA A 121 1.56 10.67 7.09
CA ALA A 121 2.14 9.51 7.76
C ALA A 121 2.93 8.65 6.78
N VAL A 122 4.09 8.18 7.22
CA VAL A 122 4.94 7.24 6.52
C VAL A 122 5.10 6.02 7.39
N ALA A 123 4.66 4.87 6.90
CA ALA A 123 4.95 3.59 7.50
C ALA A 123 6.07 2.91 6.72
N GLU A 124 7.08 2.44 7.42
CA GLU A 124 8.20 1.70 6.88
C GLU A 124 8.32 0.37 7.61
N SER A 125 8.33 -0.72 6.85
CA SER A 125 8.72 -2.04 7.30
C SER A 125 10.06 -2.38 6.68
N ARG A 126 11.07 -2.56 7.52
CA ARG A 126 12.42 -2.89 7.09
C ARG A 126 12.72 -4.35 7.36
N ARG A 127 13.34 -5.03 6.40
CA ARG A 127 13.79 -6.41 6.57
C ARG A 127 14.86 -6.50 7.68
N ASP A 128 14.76 -7.52 8.53
CA ASP A 128 15.86 -7.94 9.39
C ASP A 128 17.00 -8.55 8.54
N GLY A 129 18.25 -8.11 8.76
CA GLY A 129 19.41 -8.52 7.97
C GLY A 129 19.68 -10.04 7.97
N ALA A 130 19.14 -10.78 8.94
CA ALA A 130 19.21 -12.24 9.01
C ALA A 130 18.09 -12.98 8.26
N ASN A 131 16.97 -12.30 7.93
CA ASN A 131 15.79 -12.92 7.36
C ASN A 131 15.69 -12.68 5.84
N VAL A 132 15.88 -13.72 5.05
CA VAL A 132 15.81 -13.64 3.58
C VAL A 132 14.38 -13.67 3.02
N THR A 133 13.38 -14.00 3.84
CA THR A 133 11.98 -14.13 3.38
C THR A 133 11.20 -12.82 3.48
N ASP A 134 11.57 -11.91 4.39
CA ASP A 134 10.90 -10.62 4.51
C ASP A 134 11.28 -9.68 3.35
N ARG A 135 10.37 -8.76 3.05
CA ARG A 135 10.51 -7.72 2.03
C ARG A 135 10.33 -6.37 2.70
N ASP A 136 11.14 -5.41 2.28
CA ASP A 136 10.94 -4.02 2.67
C ASP A 136 9.65 -3.51 2.04
N ALA A 137 8.88 -2.74 2.79
CA ALA A 137 7.69 -2.06 2.30
C ALA A 137 7.61 -0.68 2.92
N ALA A 138 7.22 0.30 2.12
CA ALA A 138 6.96 1.65 2.61
C ALA A 138 5.70 2.19 1.94
N ALA A 139 4.88 2.88 2.71
CA ALA A 139 3.69 3.55 2.22
C ALA A 139 3.56 4.91 2.90
N THR A 140 3.12 5.90 2.12
CA THR A 140 2.88 7.25 2.59
C THR A 140 1.41 7.59 2.39
N HIS A 141 0.76 8.07 3.44
CA HIS A 141 -0.59 8.60 3.38
C HIS A 141 -0.59 10.07 3.77
N THR A 142 -1.37 10.89 3.07
CA THR A 142 -1.48 12.33 3.38
C THR A 142 -2.94 12.74 3.31
N GLN A 143 -3.39 13.43 4.36
CA GLN A 143 -4.72 14.00 4.48
C GLN A 143 -4.60 15.49 4.78
N ALA A 144 -5.47 16.28 4.16
CA ALA A 144 -5.59 17.70 4.46
C ALA A 144 -6.82 17.93 5.33
N PHE A 145 -6.69 18.78 6.34
CA PHE A 145 -7.81 19.24 7.14
C PHE A 145 -7.64 20.72 7.49
N TYR A 146 -8.70 21.33 7.98
CA TYR A 146 -8.64 22.69 8.50
C TYR A 146 -9.33 22.78 9.86
N VAL A 147 -8.83 23.69 10.68
CA VAL A 147 -9.41 24.03 11.98
C VAL A 147 -9.80 25.50 11.94
N VAL A 148 -11.03 25.80 12.35
CA VAL A 148 -11.52 27.17 12.46
C VAL A 148 -11.30 27.67 13.87
N GLY A 149 -10.64 28.82 13.99
CA GLY A 149 -10.31 29.44 15.28
C GLY A 149 -10.21 30.95 15.18
N PRO A 150 -9.95 31.64 16.30
CA PRO A 150 -9.73 33.06 16.29
C PRO A 150 -8.54 33.41 15.39
N GLU A 151 -8.61 34.53 14.68
CA GLU A 151 -7.51 35.03 13.87
C GLU A 151 -6.32 35.34 14.77
N ALA A 152 -5.15 34.82 14.41
CA ALA A 152 -3.91 35.19 15.07
C ALA A 152 -3.61 36.66 14.74
N PRO A 153 -3.08 37.46 15.68
CA PRO A 153 -2.66 38.81 15.38
C PRO A 153 -1.61 38.75 14.27
N THR A 154 -1.90 39.35 13.12
CA THR A 154 -0.89 39.59 12.09
C THR A 154 0.17 40.48 12.71
N LEU A 155 1.37 39.94 12.97
CA LEU A 155 2.53 40.74 13.36
C LEU A 155 2.94 41.68 12.21
#